data_AF-A0A8J1KWU6-F1
#
_entry.id   AF-A0A8J1KWU6-F1
#
_cell.length_a   1.000
_cell.length_b   1.000
_cell.length_c   1.000
_cell.angle_alpha   90.00
_cell.angle_beta   90.00
_cell.angle_gamma   90.00
#
_symmetry.space_group_name_H-M   'P 1'
#
loop_
_entity.id
_entity.type
_entity.pdbx_description
1 polymer ?
#
loop_
_entity_poly.entity_id
_entity_poly.type
_entity_poly.pdbx_seq_one_letter_code
_entity_poly.pdbx_strand_id
1 'polypeptide(L)'
;MVDNFDDMSLKESLLRGIYGFEKPSAMQQRAIPCIKGYDVIAQAQSGTGKTATFTNSILQQLEIDLSTDSPGGRLSQNRCTTNYGKHIPKSVTSQ
;
A
#
# COMPACT_ATOMS: atom_id res chain seq x y z
N MET A 1 18.18 2.68 -2.09
CA MET A 1 17.56 2.07 -0.90
C MET A 1 16.97 3.19 -0.08
N VAL A 2 15.86 2.93 0.59
CA VAL A 2 15.19 3.95 1.40
C VAL A 2 15.42 3.57 2.85
N ASP A 3 16.12 4.43 3.59
CA ASP A 3 16.49 4.15 4.98
C ASP A 3 15.43 4.62 5.98
N ASN A 4 14.54 5.53 5.58
CA ASN A 4 13.50 6.12 6.43
C ASN A 4 12.09 5.92 5.84
N PHE A 5 11.08 5.85 6.72
CA PHE A 5 9.69 5.75 6.27
C PHE A 5 9.19 7.01 5.55
N ASP A 6 9.75 8.17 5.87
CA ASP A 6 9.37 9.46 5.28
C ASP A 6 9.69 9.54 3.78
N ASP A 7 10.77 8.90 3.34
CA ASP A 7 11.18 8.86 1.93
C ASP A 7 10.27 7.95 1.06
N MET A 8 9.37 7.17 1.69
CA MET A 8 8.44 6.28 0.98
C MET A 8 7.14 6.99 0.54
N SER A 9 7.04 8.32 0.74
CA SER A 9 5.88 9.13 0.31
C SER A 9 4.53 8.58 0.82
N LEU A 10 4.50 8.18 2.09
CA LEU A 10 3.32 7.61 2.74
C LEU A 10 2.39 8.71 3.26
N LYS A 11 1.10 8.39 3.40
CA LYS A 11 0.13 9.27 4.08
C LYS A 11 0.57 9.50 5.53
N GLU A 12 0.42 10.73 6.04
CA GLU A 12 0.79 11.07 7.43
C GLU A 12 0.08 10.19 8.47
N SER A 13 -1.18 9.83 8.21
CA SER A 13 -1.95 8.91 9.07
C SER A 13 -1.32 7.52 9.14
N LEU A 14 -0.75 7.04 8.03
CA LEU A 14 -0.04 5.76 7.95
C LEU A 14 1.35 5.86 8.60
N LEU A 15 2.08 6.95 8.38
CA LEU A 15 3.37 7.22 9.04
C LEU A 15 3.22 7.23 10.56
N ARG A 16 2.14 7.82 11.09
CA ARG A 16 1.86 7.81 12.53
C ARG A 16 1.65 6.40 13.09
N GLY A 17 1.01 5.52 12.33
CA GLY A 17 0.85 4.11 12.72
C GLY A 17 2.16 3.32 12.66
N ILE A 18 3.07 3.73 11.78
CA ILE A 18 4.38 3.10 11.59
C ILE A 18 5.44 3.61 12.58
N TYR A 19 5.20 4.73 13.28
CA TYR A 19 6.14 5.36 14.23
C TYR A 19 6.62 4.46 15.39
N GLY A 20 6.05 3.26 15.56
CA GLY A 20 6.58 2.21 16.44
C GLY A 20 7.72 1.35 15.85
N PHE A 21 8.12 1.60 14.60
CA PHE A 21 9.20 0.90 13.91
C PHE A 21 10.29 1.89 13.48
N GLU A 22 11.52 1.70 13.98
CA GLU A 22 12.62 2.63 13.73
C GLU A 22 13.17 2.55 12.30
N LYS A 23 13.23 1.35 11.69
CA LYS A 23 13.81 1.15 10.36
C LYS A 23 12.97 0.21 9.49
N PRO A 24 12.68 0.56 8.22
CA PRO A 24 12.00 -0.34 7.30
C PRO A 24 12.84 -1.59 7.00
N SER A 25 12.19 -2.75 6.99
CA SER A 25 12.82 -4.01 6.60
C SER A 25 13.28 -3.98 5.13
N ALA A 26 14.27 -4.80 4.77
CA ALA A 26 14.74 -4.88 3.38
C ALA A 26 13.63 -5.21 2.35
N MET A 27 12.57 -5.91 2.77
CA MET A 27 11.39 -6.14 1.94
C MET A 27 10.53 -4.88 1.81
N GLN A 28 10.25 -4.18 2.91
CA GLN A 28 9.47 -2.93 2.90
C GLN A 28 10.14 -1.86 2.03
N GLN A 29 11.46 -1.72 2.10
CA GLN A 29 12.23 -0.79 1.27
C GLN A 29 12.11 -1.10 -0.24
N ARG A 30 11.96 -2.37 -0.60
CA ARG A 30 11.79 -2.82 -2.00
C ARG A 30 10.33 -2.77 -2.46
N ALA A 31 9.39 -2.54 -1.54
CA ALA A 31 7.96 -2.56 -1.82
C ALA A 31 7.34 -1.17 -2.04
N ILE A 32 8.17 -0.13 -2.13
CA ILE A 32 7.80 1.20 -2.63
C ILE A 32 6.94 1.15 -3.91
N PRO A 33 7.22 0.30 -4.93
CA PRO A 33 6.33 0.18 -6.09
C PRO A 33 4.92 -0.32 -5.72
N CYS A 34 4.75 -1.21 -4.74
CA CYS A 34 3.43 -1.66 -4.28
C CYS A 34 2.63 -0.50 -3.67
N ILE A 35 3.32 0.34 -2.89
CA ILE A 35 2.75 1.51 -2.21
C ILE A 35 2.26 2.55 -3.22
N LYS A 36 2.92 2.66 -4.37
CA LYS A 36 2.51 3.53 -5.49
C LYS A 36 1.36 2.96 -6.33
N GLY A 37 0.87 1.76 -6.03
CA GLY A 37 -0.24 1.13 -6.77
C GLY A 37 0.19 0.38 -8.03
N TYR A 38 1.47 0.04 -8.18
CA TYR A 38 1.91 -0.85 -9.25
C TYR A 38 1.69 -2.31 -8.89
N ASP A 39 1.42 -3.14 -9.90
CA ASP A 39 1.41 -4.59 -9.75
C ASP A 39 2.84 -5.08 -9.52
N VAL A 40 3.06 -5.77 -8.40
CA VAL A 40 4.38 -6.25 -7.98
C VAL A 40 4.28 -7.68 -7.49
N ILE A 41 5.19 -8.52 -7.98
CA ILE A 41 5.42 -9.86 -7.43
C ILE A 41 6.62 -9.76 -6.49
N ALA A 42 6.37 -9.85 -5.19
CA ALA A 42 7.41 -9.81 -4.16
C ALA A 42 7.62 -11.19 -3.54
N GLN A 43 8.86 -11.69 -3.56
CA GLN A 43 9.27 -12.91 -2.86
C GLN A 43 10.23 -12.58 -1.72
N ALA A 44 9.96 -13.11 -0.53
CA ALA A 44 10.93 -13.12 0.56
C ALA A 44 10.70 -14.25 1.55
N GLN A 45 11.75 -14.54 2.32
CA GLN A 45 11.74 -15.51 3.41
C GLN A 45 10.75 -15.13 4.52
N SER A 46 10.32 -16.10 5.34
CA SER A 46 9.50 -15.83 6.52
C SER A 46 10.19 -14.85 7.48
N GLY A 47 9.42 -14.05 8.22
CA GLY A 47 9.96 -13.06 9.18
C GLY A 47 10.47 -11.74 8.58
N THR A 48 10.38 -11.55 7.26
CA THR A 48 10.91 -10.34 6.57
C THR A 48 9.94 -9.16 6.46
N GLY A 49 8.75 -9.25 7.07
CA GLY A 49 7.77 -8.15 7.09
C GLY A 49 6.86 -8.05 5.86
N LYS A 50 6.68 -9.13 5.08
CA LYS A 50 5.75 -9.19 3.93
C LYS A 50 4.32 -8.78 4.30
N THR A 51 3.82 -9.23 5.46
CA THR A 51 2.47 -8.91 5.93
C THR A 51 2.31 -7.40 6.15
N ALA A 52 3.21 -6.79 6.92
CA ALA A 52 3.18 -5.34 7.16
C ALA A 52 3.30 -4.54 5.86
N THR A 53 4.14 -5.01 4.93
CA THR A 53 4.29 -4.41 3.60
C THR A 53 2.98 -4.42 2.81
N PHE A 54 2.30 -5.57 2.78
CA PHE A 54 1.04 -5.73 2.07
C PHE A 54 -0.08 -4.89 2.71
N THR A 55 -0.19 -4.93 4.04
CA THR A 55 -1.15 -4.12 4.79
C THR A 55 -0.92 -2.63 4.56
N ASN A 56 0.31 -2.14 4.65
CA ASN A 56 0.64 -0.73 4.40
C ASN A 56 0.31 -0.32 2.96
N SER A 57 0.56 -1.20 1.98
CA SER A 57 0.23 -0.91 0.57
C SER A 57 -1.27 -0.75 0.38
N ILE A 58 -2.09 -1.60 1.01
CA ILE A 58 -3.55 -1.47 0.97
C ILE A 58 -4.01 -0.19 1.67
N LEU A 59 -3.54 0.05 2.90
CA LEU A 59 -3.91 1.24 3.67
C LEU A 59 -3.53 2.54 2.97
N GLN A 60 -2.41 2.56 2.24
CA GLN A 60 -2.01 3.71 1.43
C GLN A 60 -3.03 3.98 0.31
N GLN A 61 -3.56 2.95 -0.32
CA GLN A 61 -4.54 3.08 -1.41
C GLN A 61 -5.96 3.39 -0.91
N LEU A 62 -6.28 3.03 0.34
CA LEU A 62 -7.58 3.34 0.91
C LEU A 62 -7.72 4.84 1.18
N GLU A 63 -8.77 5.43 0.60
CA GLU A 63 -9.27 6.75 0.98
C GLU A 63 -10.48 6.54 1.90
N ILE A 64 -10.28 6.80 3.19
CA ILE A 64 -11.36 6.75 4.17
C ILE A 64 -11.91 8.16 4.25
N ASP A 65 -13.01 8.40 3.54
CA ASP A 65 -13.73 9.65 3.60
C ASP A 65 -14.56 9.68 4.90
N LEU A 66 -13.99 10.24 5.97
CA LEU A 66 -14.62 10.35 7.29
C LEU A 66 -15.60 11.54 7.37
N SER A 67 -16.11 12.02 6.24
CA SER A 67 -16.99 13.20 6.15
C SER A 67 -18.44 12.97 6.62
N THR A 68 -18.76 11.82 7.22
CA THR A 68 -20.10 11.57 7.75
C THR A 68 -20.20 11.88 9.24
N ASP A 69 -20.36 13.16 9.55
CA ASP A 69 -21.33 13.62 10.54
C ASP A 69 -22.16 14.76 9.92
N SER A 70 -22.95 14.39 8.92
CA SER A 70 -24.13 15.13 8.49
C SER A 70 -25.24 14.10 8.23
N PRO A 71 -26.37 14.16 8.96
CA PRO A 71 -27.43 13.16 8.87
C PRO A 71 -28.30 13.39 7.62
N GLY A 72 -27.73 13.28 6.42
CA GLY A 72 -28.46 13.60 5.19
C GLY A 72 -27.81 13.27 3.84
N GLY A 73 -26.71 12.52 3.78
CA GLY A 73 -26.03 12.19 2.52
C GLY A 73 -26.35 10.78 2.02
N ARG A 74 -27.13 10.67 0.94
CA ARG A 74 -27.49 9.40 0.28
C ARG A 74 -26.25 8.59 -0.09
N LEU A 75 -26.25 7.31 0.28
CA LEU A 75 -25.44 6.27 -0.36
C LEU A 75 -25.80 6.23 -1.85
N SER A 76 -25.04 6.92 -2.69
CA SER A 76 -24.97 6.55 -4.10
C SER A 76 -24.12 5.29 -4.19
N GLN A 77 -24.75 4.13 -4.08
CA GLN A 77 -24.24 2.94 -4.75
C GLN A 77 -23.95 3.37 -6.20
N ASN A 78 -22.68 3.44 -6.62
CA ASN A 78 -22.25 3.47 -8.04
C ASN A 78 -20.72 3.57 -8.18
N ARG A 79 -20.01 2.47 -7.94
CA ARG A 79 -19.22 1.76 -8.98
C ARG A 79 -18.34 0.67 -8.35
N CYS A 80 -18.87 -0.55 -8.37
CA CYS A 80 -18.04 -1.68 -8.74
C CYS A 80 -17.60 -1.46 -10.19
N THR A 81 -16.32 -1.21 -10.43
CA THR A 81 -15.69 -1.55 -11.70
C THR A 81 -14.51 -2.45 -11.41
N THR A 82 -14.82 -3.72 -11.17
CA THR A 82 -13.89 -4.82 -11.42
C THR A 82 -13.45 -4.74 -12.88
N ASN A 83 -12.25 -4.22 -13.13
CA ASN A 83 -11.52 -4.44 -14.37
C ASN A 83 -10.36 -5.42 -14.10
N TYR A 84 -10.67 -6.58 -13.49
CA TYR A 84 -9.80 -7.74 -13.58
C TYR A 84 -9.96 -8.34 -14.98
N GLY A 85 -9.24 -7.76 -15.94
CA GLY A 85 -9.28 -8.22 -17.32
C GLY A 85 -8.71 -7.21 -18.30
N LYS A 86 -7.40 -6.95 -18.26
CA LYS A 86 -6.52 -6.82 -19.44
C LYS A 86 -5.11 -6.36 -19.03
N HIS A 87 -4.13 -7.08 -19.58
CA HIS A 87 -2.69 -6.80 -19.64
C HIS A 87 -1.85 -7.03 -18.37
N ILE A 88 -1.35 -8.27 -18.28
CA ILE A 88 -0.14 -8.63 -17.52
C ILE A 88 1.07 -8.35 -18.44
N PRO A 89 1.92 -7.35 -18.20
CA PRO A 89 3.30 -7.40 -18.62
C PRO A 89 4.09 -8.24 -17.61
N LYS A 90 4.56 -9.41 -18.04
CA LYS A 90 5.51 -10.23 -17.26
C LYS A 90 6.85 -9.49 -17.23
N SER A 91 7.14 -8.75 -16.17
CA SER A 91 8.52 -8.35 -15.85
C SER A 91 9.02 -9.22 -14.69
N VAL A 92 9.49 -10.42 -15.06
CA VAL A 92 10.42 -11.20 -14.25
C VAL A 92 11.72 -10.41 -14.22
N THR A 93 12.11 -9.89 -13.06
CA THR A 93 13.50 -9.48 -12.83
C THR A 93 14.03 -10.35 -11.71
N SER A 94 14.65 -11.44 -12.14
CA SER A 94 15.58 -12.25 -11.37
C SER A 94 16.96 -11.65 -11.59
N GLN A 95 17.59 -11.15 -10.53
CA GLN A 95 19.01 -11.30 -10.19
C GLN A 95 19.24 -10.70 -8.81
#